data_AF-A0A1F5N9L6-F1
#
_entry.id   AF-A0A1F5N9L6-F1
#
_cell.length_a   1.000
_cell.length_b   1.000
_cell.length_c   1.000
_cell.angle_alpha   90.00
_cell.angle_beta   90.00
_cell.angle_gamma   90.00
#
_symmetry.space_group_name_H-M   'P 1'
#
loop_
_entity.id
_entity.type
_entity.pdbx_description
1 polymer ?
#
loop_
_entity_poly.entity_id
_entity_poly.type
_entity_poly.pdbx_seq_one_letter_code
_entity_poly.pdbx_strand_id
1 'polypeptide(L)'
;MRHGHRLKGGDELSKLGYKQVEASAKEHLSGINFVATFSSGMHRANQSAALILGALGITELYVQREEGFSFEWFWSDPNMPKVEMLNYATIGEYFDNMFPLAFATRGRVMQTLLHLASSIVAWSGADREGPLNVLVVSHSPTIDTAVPEPKGFPRLKEADICVYNVSVDDQGHSTIESARYLSAPKVEENDTAKV
;
A
#
# COMPACT_ATOMS: atom_id res chain seq x y z
N MET A 1 -1.05 0.92 2.59
CA MET A 1 -2.45 1.21 2.20
C MET A 1 -2.61 1.14 0.69
N ARG A 2 -3.69 0.54 0.19
CA ARG A 2 -4.05 0.62 -1.24
C ARG A 2 -4.68 1.99 -1.51
N HIS A 3 -4.33 2.63 -2.63
CA HIS A 3 -4.97 3.90 -3.03
C HIS A 3 -6.51 3.81 -3.07
N GLY A 4 -7.18 4.98 -3.00
CA GLY A 4 -8.63 5.07 -3.13
C GLY A 4 -9.16 4.74 -4.53
N HIS A 5 -10.47 4.69 -4.67
CA HIS A 5 -11.14 4.49 -5.97
C HIS A 5 -10.76 5.57 -7.00
N ARG A 6 -10.39 5.13 -8.20
CA ARG A 6 -9.99 6.01 -9.32
C ARG A 6 -11.14 6.29 -10.28
N LEU A 7 -11.04 7.36 -11.06
CA LEU A 7 -11.95 7.59 -12.18
C LEU A 7 -11.79 6.52 -13.26
N LYS A 8 -12.90 6.14 -13.91
CA LYS A 8 -12.87 5.21 -15.04
C LYS A 8 -12.10 5.85 -16.20
N GLY A 9 -11.07 5.16 -16.68
CA GLY A 9 -10.21 5.65 -17.76
C GLY A 9 -9.12 6.66 -17.34
N GLY A 10 -9.05 7.04 -16.07
CA GLY A 10 -8.02 7.94 -15.53
C GLY A 10 -7.12 7.29 -14.48
N ASP A 11 -6.04 7.98 -14.13
CA ASP A 11 -5.13 7.65 -13.02
C ASP A 11 -5.33 8.52 -11.77
N GLU A 12 -6.37 9.35 -11.78
CA GLU A 12 -6.74 10.25 -10.69
C GLU A 12 -7.85 9.63 -9.83
N LEU A 13 -7.87 10.01 -8.55
CA LEU A 13 -8.89 9.59 -7.61
C LEU A 13 -10.26 10.19 -7.96
N SER A 14 -11.29 9.36 -7.84
CA SER A 14 -12.68 9.80 -7.88
C SER A 14 -13.10 10.45 -6.56
N LYS A 15 -14.22 11.18 -6.51
CA LYS A 15 -14.79 11.73 -5.26
C LYS A 15 -15.01 10.63 -4.20
N LEU A 16 -15.43 9.45 -4.61
CA LEU A 16 -15.54 8.28 -3.72
C LEU A 16 -14.18 7.89 -3.15
N GLY A 17 -13.15 7.85 -4.00
CA GLY A 17 -11.78 7.53 -3.60
C GLY A 17 -11.21 8.49 -2.56
N TYR A 18 -11.47 9.79 -2.70
CA TYR A 18 -11.12 10.78 -1.68
C TYR A 18 -11.77 10.44 -0.33
N LYS A 19 -13.08 10.22 -0.31
CA LYS A 19 -13.81 9.89 0.93
C LYS A 19 -13.33 8.57 1.56
N GLN A 20 -13.07 7.54 0.75
CA GLN A 20 -12.55 6.25 1.23
C GLN A 20 -11.20 6.42 1.93
N VAL A 21 -10.27 7.15 1.30
CA VAL A 21 -8.93 7.37 1.84
C VAL A 21 -9.00 8.18 3.14
N GLU A 22 -9.76 9.28 3.17
CA GLU A 22 -9.92 10.07 4.38
C GLU A 22 -10.56 9.29 5.53
N ALA A 23 -11.63 8.54 5.25
CA ALA A 23 -12.33 7.76 6.27
C ALA A 23 -11.42 6.67 6.86
N SER A 24 -10.71 5.94 6.00
CA SER A 24 -9.78 4.91 6.45
C SER A 24 -8.56 5.49 7.18
N ALA A 25 -8.08 6.67 6.79
CA ALA A 25 -6.99 7.36 7.50
C ALA A 25 -7.45 7.77 8.91
N LYS A 26 -8.61 8.41 9.03
CA LYS A 26 -9.15 8.86 10.32
C LYS A 26 -9.46 7.70 11.25
N GLU A 27 -9.98 6.59 10.74
CA GLU A 27 -10.31 5.43 11.56
C GLU A 27 -9.06 4.68 12.05
N HIS A 28 -8.11 4.40 11.15
CA HIS A 28 -7.04 3.45 11.44
C HIS A 28 -5.68 4.08 11.73
N LEU A 29 -5.45 5.32 11.29
CA LEU A 29 -4.13 5.96 11.32
C LEU A 29 -4.06 7.19 12.24
N SER A 30 -5.19 7.61 12.81
CA SER A 30 -5.22 8.72 13.79
C SER A 30 -4.35 8.42 15.00
N GLY A 31 -3.55 9.40 15.41
CA GLY A 31 -2.65 9.29 16.56
C GLY A 31 -1.36 8.50 16.29
N ILE A 32 -1.17 7.98 15.08
CA ILE A 32 0.10 7.34 14.68
C ILE A 32 1.09 8.42 14.24
N ASN A 33 2.24 8.48 14.91
CA ASN A 33 3.35 9.34 14.50
C ASN A 33 4.15 8.64 13.40
N PHE A 34 4.05 9.14 12.17
CA PHE A 34 4.82 8.65 11.03
C PHE A 34 6.16 9.38 10.92
N VAL A 35 7.21 8.63 10.59
CA VAL A 35 8.57 9.20 10.38
C VAL A 35 8.91 9.38 8.90
N ALA A 36 8.22 8.65 8.03
CA ALA A 36 8.42 8.71 6.60
C ALA A 36 7.14 8.31 5.87
N THR A 37 6.97 8.84 4.66
CA THR A 37 5.87 8.52 3.76
C THR A 37 6.40 8.18 2.38
N PHE A 38 6.03 7.02 1.87
CA PHE A 38 6.38 6.53 0.54
C PHE A 38 5.13 6.25 -0.30
N SER A 39 5.32 6.31 -1.60
CA SER A 39 4.30 6.02 -2.61
C SER A 39 4.90 5.23 -3.76
N SER A 40 4.05 4.54 -4.51
CA SER A 40 4.43 3.88 -5.77
C SER A 40 4.92 4.84 -6.87
N GLY A 41 4.70 6.16 -6.71
CA GLY A 41 4.96 7.18 -7.72
C GLY A 41 3.81 7.38 -8.71
N MET A 42 2.83 6.48 -8.78
CA MET A 42 1.65 6.66 -9.64
C MET A 42 0.73 7.76 -9.09
N HIS A 43 0.03 8.48 -9.97
CA HIS A 43 -0.67 9.71 -9.59
C HIS A 43 -1.72 9.47 -8.50
N ARG A 44 -2.58 8.44 -8.64
CA ARG A 44 -3.57 8.04 -7.61
C ARG A 44 -2.96 7.69 -6.25
N ALA A 45 -1.77 7.11 -6.23
CA ALA A 45 -1.10 6.73 -4.99
C ALA A 45 -0.53 7.97 -4.29
N ASN A 46 0.05 8.90 -5.05
CA ASN A 46 0.54 10.18 -4.54
C ASN A 46 -0.61 11.03 -4.00
N GLN A 47 -1.73 11.13 -4.75
CA GLN A 47 -2.94 11.80 -4.28
C GLN A 47 -3.48 11.18 -2.99
N SER A 48 -3.52 9.84 -2.92
CA SER A 48 -3.97 9.14 -1.71
C SER A 48 -3.03 9.41 -0.53
N ALA A 49 -1.72 9.39 -0.72
CA ALA A 49 -0.75 9.70 0.34
C ALA A 49 -0.90 11.14 0.85
N ALA A 50 -1.00 12.11 -0.05
CA ALA A 50 -1.23 13.51 0.31
C ALA A 50 -2.55 13.69 1.08
N LEU A 51 -3.61 12.99 0.69
CA LEU A 51 -4.89 13.01 1.39
C LEU A 51 -4.81 12.43 2.80
N ILE A 52 -4.07 11.34 3.00
CA ILE A 52 -3.88 10.76 4.33
C ILE A 52 -3.16 11.76 5.22
N LEU A 53 -2.05 12.34 4.76
CA LEU A 53 -1.28 13.32 5.54
C LEU A 53 -2.15 14.54 5.89
N GLY A 54 -2.89 15.08 4.92
CA GLY A 54 -3.83 16.18 5.16
C GLY A 54 -4.95 15.84 6.14
N ALA A 55 -5.56 14.65 6.01
CA ALA A 55 -6.63 14.19 6.90
C ALA A 55 -6.14 13.97 8.35
N LEU A 56 -4.87 13.62 8.52
CA LEU A 56 -4.21 13.45 9.81
C LEU A 56 -3.58 14.75 10.36
N GLY A 57 -3.61 15.85 9.59
CA GLY A 57 -3.00 17.13 9.98
C GLY A 57 -1.47 17.11 9.99
N ILE A 58 -0.84 16.20 9.24
CA ILE A 58 0.62 16.06 9.18
C ILE A 58 1.16 16.92 8.02
N THR A 59 1.89 17.98 8.34
CA THR A 59 2.47 18.93 7.37
C THR A 59 3.96 18.73 7.11
N GLU A 60 4.67 18.08 8.04
CA GLU A 60 6.13 17.99 8.03
C GLU A 60 6.68 16.84 7.14
N LEU A 61 5.82 15.91 6.72
CA LEU A 61 6.22 14.79 5.88
C LEU A 61 5.93 15.08 4.40
N TYR A 62 6.93 14.81 3.57
CA TYR A 62 6.77 14.77 2.12
C TYR A 62 6.55 13.32 1.64
N VAL A 63 5.84 13.18 0.52
CA VAL A 63 5.60 11.87 -0.11
C VAL A 63 6.77 11.54 -1.01
N GLN A 64 7.53 10.51 -0.65
CA GLN A 64 8.64 9.99 -1.44
C GLN A 64 8.14 8.97 -2.48
N ARG A 65 8.74 8.97 -3.67
CA ARG A 65 8.53 7.88 -4.64
C ARG A 65 9.47 6.74 -4.29
N GLU A 66 8.93 5.53 -4.26
CA GLU A 66 9.70 4.29 -4.12
C GLU A 66 9.28 3.32 -5.23
N GLU A 67 10.20 3.08 -6.17
CA GLU A 67 9.95 2.24 -7.34
C GLU A 67 9.66 0.79 -6.98
N GLY A 68 10.19 0.30 -5.86
CA GLY A 68 9.87 -1.00 -5.29
C GLY A 68 8.39 -1.22 -4.99
N PHE A 69 7.62 -0.13 -4.84
CA PHE A 69 6.17 -0.16 -4.67
C PHE A 69 5.38 0.16 -5.96
N SER A 70 6.05 0.42 -7.09
CA SER A 70 5.40 0.69 -8.38
C SER A 70 4.61 -0.53 -8.91
N PHE A 71 3.59 -0.24 -9.72
CA PHE A 71 2.76 -1.22 -10.45
C PHE A 71 2.90 -1.09 -11.98
N GLU A 72 3.84 -0.28 -12.47
CA GLU A 72 4.00 0.03 -13.91
C GLU A 72 4.28 -1.21 -14.78
N TRP A 73 4.99 -2.21 -14.26
CA TRP A 73 5.36 -3.41 -15.01
C TRP A 73 4.14 -4.30 -15.38
N PHE A 74 3.04 -4.24 -14.62
CA PHE A 74 1.83 -5.02 -14.93
C PHE A 74 1.17 -4.54 -16.24
N TRP A 75 1.33 -3.25 -16.57
CA TRP A 75 0.76 -2.65 -17.77
C TRP A 75 1.69 -2.71 -18.99
N SER A 76 2.96 -3.04 -18.79
CA SER A 76 3.93 -3.16 -19.89
C SER A 76 3.93 -4.52 -20.58
N ASP A 77 3.32 -5.55 -19.99
CA ASP A 77 3.22 -6.87 -20.64
C ASP A 77 1.92 -6.98 -21.46
N PRO A 78 2.00 -7.02 -22.80
CA PRO A 78 0.83 -7.12 -23.66
C PRO A 78 0.09 -8.46 -23.53
N ASN A 79 0.72 -9.48 -22.94
CA ASN A 79 0.12 -10.79 -22.70
C ASN A 79 -0.58 -10.89 -21.34
N MET A 80 -0.48 -9.86 -20.50
CA MET A 80 -1.23 -9.81 -19.25
C MET A 80 -2.73 -9.68 -19.55
N PRO A 81 -3.58 -10.61 -19.10
CA PRO A 81 -5.01 -10.42 -19.19
C PRO A 81 -5.36 -9.18 -18.37
N LYS A 82 -6.10 -8.28 -19.02
CA LYS A 82 -6.59 -7.04 -18.39
C LYS A 82 -7.28 -7.43 -17.08
N VAL A 83 -6.97 -6.70 -16.00
CA VAL A 83 -7.46 -6.97 -14.62
C VAL A 83 -8.98 -7.25 -14.56
N GLU A 84 -9.74 -6.67 -15.49
CA GLU A 84 -11.19 -6.84 -15.65
C GLU A 84 -11.64 -8.27 -16.05
N MET A 85 -10.73 -9.12 -16.55
CA MET A 85 -11.00 -10.52 -16.92
C MET A 85 -10.65 -11.53 -15.81
N LEU A 86 -10.03 -11.09 -14.71
CA LEU A 86 -9.66 -11.98 -13.60
C LEU A 86 -10.83 -12.08 -12.63
N ASN A 87 -11.61 -13.16 -12.74
CA ASN A 87 -12.61 -13.50 -11.74
C ASN A 87 -11.92 -13.66 -10.37
N TYR A 88 -12.46 -13.01 -9.34
CA TYR A 88 -11.81 -12.77 -8.05
C TYR A 88 -11.53 -14.06 -7.25
N ALA A 89 -12.24 -15.15 -7.54
CA ALA A 89 -12.00 -16.47 -6.92
C ALA A 89 -10.76 -17.17 -7.49
N THR A 90 -10.40 -16.90 -8.73
CA THR A 90 -9.27 -17.52 -9.43
C THR A 90 -7.96 -16.78 -9.24
N ILE A 91 -7.91 -15.63 -8.56
CA ILE A 91 -6.67 -14.85 -8.42
C ILE A 91 -5.62 -15.56 -7.55
N GLY A 92 -6.03 -16.27 -6.49
CA GLY A 92 -5.11 -17.11 -5.72
C GLY A 92 -4.45 -18.16 -6.60
N GLU A 93 -5.28 -18.96 -7.29
CA GLU A 93 -4.79 -19.99 -8.23
C GLU A 93 -4.07 -19.38 -9.45
N TYR A 94 -4.44 -18.20 -9.92
CA TYR A 94 -3.85 -17.54 -11.10
C TYR A 94 -2.47 -16.94 -10.80
N PHE A 95 -2.29 -16.36 -9.61
CA PHE A 95 -0.99 -15.88 -9.15
C PHE A 95 -0.07 -17.04 -8.77
N ASP A 96 -0.63 -18.12 -8.21
CA ASP A 96 0.10 -19.37 -7.98
C ASP A 96 0.51 -20.06 -9.30
N ASN A 97 -0.18 -19.80 -10.42
CA ASN A 97 0.13 -20.37 -11.74
C ASN A 97 0.98 -19.46 -12.67
N MET A 98 1.06 -18.14 -12.45
CA MET A 98 1.97 -17.22 -13.18
C MET A 98 3.33 -17.05 -12.46
N PHE A 99 3.99 -18.18 -12.25
CA PHE A 99 5.11 -18.39 -11.34
C PHE A 99 6.25 -17.34 -11.33
N PRO A 100 6.69 -16.74 -12.46
CA PRO A 100 7.83 -15.83 -12.42
C PRO A 100 7.49 -14.40 -11.96
N LEU A 101 6.37 -13.84 -12.42
CA LEU A 101 6.08 -12.41 -12.27
C LEU A 101 5.46 -12.08 -10.90
N ALA A 102 4.58 -12.94 -10.39
CA ALA A 102 4.03 -12.83 -9.05
C ALA A 102 5.14 -12.97 -7.99
N PHE A 103 6.03 -13.96 -8.16
CA PHE A 103 7.17 -14.18 -7.29
C PHE A 103 8.18 -13.03 -7.35
N ALA A 104 8.52 -12.53 -8.55
CA ALA A 104 9.40 -11.36 -8.69
C ALA A 104 8.81 -10.11 -8.03
N THR A 105 7.49 -9.92 -8.13
CA THR A 105 6.78 -8.80 -7.46
C THR A 105 6.88 -8.92 -5.95
N ARG A 106 6.58 -10.11 -5.42
CA ARG A 106 6.70 -10.40 -3.99
C ARG A 106 8.13 -10.16 -3.51
N GLY A 107 9.12 -10.72 -4.20
CA GLY A 107 10.54 -10.56 -3.88
C GLY A 107 10.96 -9.10 -3.85
N ARG A 108 10.61 -8.32 -4.87
CA ARG A 108 10.89 -6.87 -4.94
C ARG A 108 10.25 -6.12 -3.77
N VAL A 109 8.95 -6.32 -3.53
CA VAL A 109 8.24 -5.58 -2.48
C VAL A 109 8.76 -5.94 -1.10
N MET A 110 9.03 -7.23 -0.85
CA MET A 110 9.66 -7.68 0.40
C MET A 110 11.05 -7.04 0.56
N GLN A 111 11.90 -7.12 -0.45
CA GLN A 111 13.24 -6.51 -0.41
C GLN A 111 13.18 -5.01 -0.16
N THR A 112 12.26 -4.29 -0.80
CA THR A 112 12.05 -2.86 -0.57
C THR A 112 11.58 -2.57 0.86
N LEU A 113 10.60 -3.32 1.38
CA LEU A 113 10.15 -3.18 2.77
C LEU A 113 11.30 -3.38 3.76
N LEU A 114 12.07 -4.45 3.59
CA LEU A 114 13.18 -4.79 4.46
C LEU A 114 14.32 -3.76 4.36
N HIS A 115 14.65 -3.33 3.14
CA HIS A 115 15.69 -2.32 2.90
C HIS A 115 15.32 -0.97 3.52
N LEU A 116 14.08 -0.51 3.32
CA LEU A 116 13.60 0.72 3.92
C LEU A 116 13.57 0.63 5.44
N ALA A 117 13.13 -0.49 6.03
CA ALA A 117 13.13 -0.68 7.47
C ALA A 117 14.55 -0.54 8.05
N SER A 118 15.54 -1.26 7.51
CA SER A 118 16.94 -1.14 7.92
C SER A 118 17.47 0.29 7.79
N SER A 119 17.17 0.96 6.67
CA SER A 119 17.67 2.31 6.39
C SER A 119 17.08 3.36 7.33
N ILE A 120 15.78 3.30 7.61
CA ILE A 120 15.10 4.25 8.50
C ILE A 120 15.55 4.02 9.95
N VAL A 121 15.76 2.78 10.37
CA VAL A 121 16.34 2.48 11.70
C VAL A 121 17.74 3.08 11.80
N ALA A 122 18.61 2.87 10.80
CA ALA A 122 19.96 3.44 10.78
C ALA A 122 19.96 4.98 10.83
N TRP A 123 19.04 5.64 10.14
CA TRP A 123 18.92 7.11 10.16
C TRP A 123 18.33 7.66 11.46
N SER A 124 17.53 6.87 12.18
CA SER A 124 16.87 7.32 13.41
C SER A 124 17.80 7.39 14.62
N GLY A 125 19.00 6.78 14.53
CA GLY A 125 20.00 6.79 15.60
C GLY A 125 19.79 5.74 16.69
N ALA A 126 20.84 5.49 17.47
CA ALA A 126 20.92 4.39 18.45
C ALA A 126 20.06 4.61 19.71
N ASP A 127 19.73 5.86 20.04
CA ASP A 127 19.05 6.21 21.30
C ASP A 127 17.51 6.29 21.17
N ARG A 128 16.94 5.65 20.13
CA ARG A 128 15.49 5.72 19.88
C ARG A 128 14.71 4.73 20.75
N GLU A 129 13.66 5.24 21.38
CA GLU A 129 12.61 4.42 22.00
C GLU A 129 11.38 4.25 21.09
N GLY A 130 10.78 3.05 21.11
CA GLY A 130 9.49 2.76 20.46
C GLY A 130 9.54 2.50 18.94
N PRO A 131 8.41 2.11 18.32
CA PRO A 131 8.33 1.76 16.90
C PRO A 131 8.40 2.98 15.95
N LEU A 132 8.98 2.81 14.76
CA LEU A 132 8.83 3.77 13.64
C LEU A 132 7.63 3.38 12.82
N ASN A 133 6.72 4.31 12.63
CA ASN A 133 5.62 4.10 11.70
C ASN A 133 6.00 4.71 10.36
N VAL A 134 5.89 3.91 9.31
CA VAL A 134 6.14 4.33 7.94
C VAL A 134 4.85 4.19 7.15
N LEU A 135 4.41 5.27 6.51
CA LEU A 135 3.24 5.23 5.65
C LEU A 135 3.68 4.82 4.24
N VAL A 136 3.11 3.75 3.71
CA VAL A 136 3.31 3.35 2.31
C VAL A 136 1.98 3.31 1.60
N VAL A 137 1.87 4.02 0.48
CA VAL A 137 0.68 4.03 -0.38
C VAL A 137 0.99 3.43 -1.76
N SER A 138 0.31 2.35 -2.12
CA SER A 138 0.58 1.61 -3.34
C SER A 138 -0.68 0.86 -3.82
N HIS A 139 -0.53 -0.31 -4.42
CA HIS A 139 -1.52 -1.03 -5.20
C HIS A 139 -1.64 -2.48 -4.72
N SER A 140 -2.83 -3.06 -4.83
CA SER A 140 -2.97 -4.51 -4.90
C SER A 140 -2.84 -4.94 -6.37
N PRO A 141 -2.19 -6.07 -6.69
CA PRO A 141 -1.64 -7.10 -5.79
C PRO A 141 -0.23 -6.82 -5.22
N THR A 142 0.37 -5.65 -5.46
CA THR A 142 1.76 -5.36 -5.07
C THR A 142 2.00 -5.49 -3.57
N ILE A 143 1.18 -4.86 -2.73
CA ILE A 143 1.44 -4.77 -1.28
C ILE A 143 0.81 -5.87 -0.44
N ASP A 144 -0.03 -6.73 -1.00
CA ASP A 144 -0.63 -7.90 -0.33
C ASP A 144 0.13 -9.20 -0.65
N THR A 145 0.96 -9.21 -1.69
CA THR A 145 1.81 -10.37 -2.03
C THR A 145 3.02 -10.54 -1.11
N ALA A 146 3.47 -9.49 -0.42
CA ALA A 146 4.60 -9.52 0.51
C ALA A 146 4.24 -10.08 1.90
N VAL A 147 3.00 -10.54 2.11
CA VAL A 147 2.56 -11.18 3.36
C VAL A 147 3.32 -12.50 3.58
N PRO A 148 3.87 -12.76 4.78
CA PRO A 148 4.58 -14.01 5.09
C PRO A 148 3.69 -15.26 4.93
N GLU A 149 2.44 -15.18 5.39
CA GLU A 149 1.43 -16.24 5.31
C GLU A 149 0.23 -15.77 4.45
N PRO A 150 0.34 -15.82 3.11
CA PRO A 150 -0.68 -15.23 2.23
C PRO A 150 -1.99 -16.03 2.23
N LYS A 151 -1.98 -17.29 2.70
CA LYS A 151 -3.15 -18.16 2.71
C LYS A 151 -4.22 -17.59 3.65
N GLY A 152 -5.33 -17.15 3.09
CA GLY A 152 -6.44 -16.55 3.85
C GLY A 152 -6.30 -15.05 4.10
N PHE A 153 -5.21 -14.42 3.65
CA PHE A 153 -5.10 -12.97 3.66
C PHE A 153 -5.97 -12.37 2.55
N PRO A 154 -6.89 -11.42 2.85
CA PRO A 154 -7.77 -10.88 1.84
C PRO A 154 -7.00 -9.97 0.88
N ARG A 155 -7.42 -9.96 -0.39
CA ARG A 155 -6.98 -8.94 -1.34
C ARG A 155 -7.42 -7.56 -0.86
N LEU A 156 -6.50 -6.61 -0.81
CA LEU A 156 -6.84 -5.24 -0.39
C LEU A 156 -7.78 -4.61 -1.41
N LYS A 157 -8.92 -4.09 -0.96
CA LYS A 157 -9.79 -3.16 -1.70
C LYS A 157 -9.26 -1.74 -1.59
N GLU A 158 -9.85 -0.82 -2.34
CA GLU A 158 -9.56 0.61 -2.27
C GLU A 158 -9.54 1.09 -0.82
N ALA A 159 -8.50 1.85 -0.46
CA ALA A 159 -8.24 2.35 0.90
C ALA A 159 -7.99 1.29 1.99
N ASP A 160 -8.05 -0.02 1.71
CA ASP A 160 -7.67 -1.03 2.71
C ASP A 160 -6.18 -0.93 3.07
N ILE A 161 -5.84 -1.40 4.27
CA ILE A 161 -4.49 -1.32 4.84
C ILE A 161 -3.97 -2.72 5.14
N CYS A 162 -2.79 -3.02 4.61
CA CYS A 162 -1.94 -4.08 5.14
C CYS A 162 -0.91 -3.43 6.07
N VAL A 163 -0.90 -3.84 7.33
CA VAL A 163 0.07 -3.40 8.35
C VAL A 163 1.13 -4.47 8.47
N TYR A 164 2.38 -4.10 8.19
CA TYR A 164 3.55 -4.95 8.35
C TYR A 164 4.25 -4.60 9.65
N ASN A 165 4.56 -5.60 10.47
CA ASN A 165 5.51 -5.47 11.56
C ASN A 165 6.85 -6.00 11.09
N VAL A 166 7.87 -5.13 11.07
CA VAL A 166 9.21 -5.47 10.63
C VAL A 166 10.17 -5.27 11.80
N SER A 167 10.92 -6.31 12.16
CA SER A 167 12.01 -6.23 13.12
C SER A 167 13.31 -5.87 12.39
N VAL A 168 14.21 -5.15 13.05
CA VAL A 168 15.56 -4.87 12.57
C VAL A 168 16.51 -5.18 13.72
N ASP A 169 17.48 -6.07 13.51
CA ASP A 169 18.47 -6.43 14.53
C ASP A 169 19.65 -5.44 14.61
N ASP A 170 20.53 -5.63 15.59
CA ASP A 170 21.71 -4.78 15.80
C ASP A 170 22.72 -4.82 14.63
N GLN A 171 22.60 -5.80 13.73
CA GLN A 171 23.42 -5.93 12.52
C GLN A 171 22.74 -5.26 11.31
N GLY A 172 21.55 -4.71 11.49
CA GLY A 172 20.76 -4.08 10.44
C GLY A 172 19.99 -5.07 9.56
N HIS A 173 19.89 -6.34 9.95
CA HIS A 173 19.07 -7.32 9.25
C HIS A 173 17.59 -7.12 9.59
N SER A 174 16.76 -6.99 8.55
CA SER A 174 15.32 -6.80 8.71
C SER A 174 14.55 -8.10 8.44
N THR A 175 13.51 -8.37 9.24
CA THR A 175 12.58 -9.51 9.04
C THR A 175 11.12 -9.05 9.16
N ILE A 176 10.26 -9.52 8.26
CA ILE A 176 8.80 -9.31 8.38
C ILE A 176 8.25 -10.33 9.38
N GLU A 177 7.88 -9.86 10.58
CA GLU A 177 7.39 -10.70 11.68
C GLU A 177 5.93 -11.10 11.49
N SER A 178 5.12 -10.16 11.02
CA SER A 178 3.69 -10.38 10.80
C SER A 178 3.12 -9.35 9.84
N ALA A 179 1.98 -9.71 9.26
CA ALA A 179 1.13 -8.78 8.54
C ALA A 179 -0.32 -8.93 9.01
N ARG A 180 -1.04 -7.82 9.12
CA ARG A 180 -2.48 -7.82 9.42
C ARG A 180 -3.26 -6.92 8.48
N TYR A 181 -4.50 -7.31 8.22
CA TYR A 181 -5.44 -6.59 7.37
C TYR A 181 -6.33 -5.66 8.18
N LEU A 182 -6.53 -4.43 7.70
CA LEU A 182 -7.55 -3.51 8.17
C LEU A 182 -8.42 -3.11 6.97
N SER A 183 -9.72 -3.40 7.08
CA SER A 183 -10.71 -2.99 6.08
C SER A 183 -10.96 -1.50 6.18
N ALA A 184 -11.03 -0.82 5.04
CA ALA A 184 -11.56 0.53 5.00
C ALA A 184 -13.03 0.53 5.46
N PRO A 185 -13.48 1.56 6.20
CA PRO A 185 -14.90 1.76 6.49
C PRO A 185 -15.71 1.86 5.20
N LYS A 186 -16.97 1.43 5.28
CA LYS A 186 -17.93 1.60 4.19
C LYS A 186 -18.23 3.09 4.03
N VAL A 187 -17.99 3.61 2.84
CA VAL A 187 -18.38 4.97 2.44
C VAL A 187 -19.40 4.85 1.34
N GLU A 188 -20.61 5.34 1.58
CA GLU A 188 -21.65 5.38 0.56
C GLU A 188 -21.42 6.53 -0.42
N GLU A 189 -21.65 6.23 -1.69
CA GLU A 189 -21.73 7.23 -2.74
C GLU A 189 -23.12 7.87 -2.62
N ASN A 190 -23.26 8.94 -1.83
CA ASN A 190 -24.47 9.76 -1.92
C ASN A 190 -24.50 10.40 -3.30
N ASP A 191 -25.22 9.72 -4.19
CA ASP A 191 -25.48 10.09 -5.57
C ASP A 191 -26.53 11.20 -5.60
N THR A 192 -26.16 12.38 -5.11
CA THR A 192 -26.96 13.60 -5.26
C THR A 192 -26.13 14.70 -5.87
N ALA A 193 -25.82 14.52 -7.15
CA ALA A 193 -25.81 15.62 -8.11
C ALA A 193 -26.19 15.02 -9.47
N LYS A 194 -27.49 14.76 -9.67
CA LYS A 194 -28.03 14.78 -11.03
C LYS A 194 -27.77 16.18 -11.57
N VAL A 195 -27.08 16.23 -12.71
CA VAL A 195 -27.00 17.41 -13.58
C VAL A 195 -28.40 17.87 -13.94
#